data_AF-A0A087KFA2-F1
#
_entry.id   AF-A0A087KFA2-F1
#
_cell.length_a   1.000
_cell.length_b   1.000
_cell.length_c   1.000
_cell.angle_alpha   90.00
_cell.angle_beta   90.00
_cell.angle_gamma   90.00
#
_symmetry.space_group_name_H-M   'P 1'
#
loop_
_entity.id
_entity.type
_entity.pdbx_description
1 polymer ?
#
loop_
_entity_poly.entity_id
_entity_poly.type
_entity_poly.pdbx_seq_one_letter_code
_entity_poly.pdbx_strand_id
1 'polypeptide(L)'
;MTGTDGSRTVVVLGATGQQGGAVAAALRADGWSVRAVVRNPSGRRARSLAAAGVDIVPGDLREPESLGAAFSGAHGVFSVQPNSGQAGAEVTDEDEVRFGTTVADLAERLGVAHLVQSSAVTAGAATGVGHLDTKNRVEAHVRKLDTAVTVLRPATFMELLVAPGTGLDQGRLSFLMRPDQAMQFIAVRDIGRIAATVFGAPGRYAGRTLEIAGDSLTGEALAGHLTRAAGRPIDYRRLPVTPGAGGEVLDRLMALVDDGRLAGNADLDALRAEFPFLLGFDHWLAGPGAGLLDEVLRAPQEGDASP
;
A
#
# COMPACT_ATOMS: atom_id res chain seq x y z
N MET A 1 -36.33 17.68 -14.89
CA MET A 1 -34.89 17.39 -15.04
C MET A 1 -34.27 17.39 -13.66
N THR A 2 -34.29 16.26 -12.98
CA THR A 2 -33.57 16.02 -11.72
C THR A 2 -32.22 15.45 -12.10
N GLY A 3 -31.13 16.15 -11.79
CA GLY A 3 -29.78 15.68 -12.01
C GLY A 3 -29.59 14.33 -11.32
N THR A 4 -29.02 13.36 -12.03
CA THR A 4 -28.57 12.10 -11.46
C THR A 4 -27.44 12.42 -10.47
N ASP A 5 -27.77 12.45 -9.18
CA ASP A 5 -26.76 12.39 -8.11
C ASP A 5 -25.99 11.10 -8.33
N GLY A 6 -24.79 11.21 -8.91
CA GLY A 6 -23.96 10.05 -9.24
C GLY A 6 -23.69 9.25 -7.97
N SER A 7 -24.01 7.96 -7.99
CA SER A 7 -23.76 7.02 -6.89
C SER A 7 -22.40 7.27 -6.24
N ARG A 8 -22.34 7.77 -5.00
CA ARG A 8 -21.07 7.95 -4.26
C ARG A 8 -20.58 6.63 -3.68
N THR A 9 -20.53 5.59 -4.52
CA THR A 9 -20.11 4.25 -4.13
C THR A 9 -18.76 3.90 -4.74
N VAL A 10 -17.83 3.48 -3.91
CA VAL A 10 -16.52 2.98 -4.34
C VAL A 10 -16.39 1.51 -3.96
N VAL A 11 -15.97 0.69 -4.92
CA VAL A 11 -15.57 -0.69 -4.69
C VAL A 11 -14.12 -0.72 -4.29
N VAL A 12 -13.81 -1.43 -3.21
CA VAL A 12 -12.44 -1.55 -2.69
C VAL A 12 -12.01 -3.00 -2.75
N LEU A 13 -11.04 -3.28 -3.61
CA LEU A 13 -10.35 -4.57 -3.65
C LEU A 13 -9.31 -4.60 -2.53
N GLY A 14 -9.01 -5.79 -2.00
CA GLY A 14 -8.01 -5.93 -0.93
C GLY A 14 -8.38 -5.23 0.38
N ALA A 15 -9.68 -4.99 0.63
CA ALA A 15 -10.18 -4.25 1.80
C ALA A 15 -9.78 -4.87 3.16
N THR A 16 -9.45 -6.16 3.21
CA THR A 16 -8.98 -6.85 4.42
C THR A 16 -7.44 -6.83 4.57
N GLY A 17 -6.74 -6.21 3.62
CA GLY A 17 -5.31 -5.91 3.68
C GLY A 17 -5.03 -4.48 4.13
N GLN A 18 -3.76 -4.10 4.15
CA GLN A 18 -3.29 -2.80 4.65
C GLN A 18 -3.85 -1.62 3.83
N GLN A 19 -3.54 -1.57 2.53
CA GLN A 19 -3.94 -0.45 1.67
C GLN A 19 -5.46 -0.38 1.49
N GLY A 20 -6.10 -1.47 1.06
CA GLY A 20 -7.55 -1.48 0.86
C GLY A 20 -8.33 -1.18 2.14
N GLY A 21 -7.87 -1.66 3.30
CA GLY A 21 -8.49 -1.33 4.59
C GLY A 21 -8.42 0.16 4.91
N ALA A 22 -7.25 0.80 4.68
CA ALA A 22 -7.08 2.24 4.88
C ALA A 22 -7.93 3.06 3.90
N VAL A 23 -8.02 2.64 2.64
CA VAL A 23 -8.88 3.29 1.63
C VAL A 23 -10.35 3.18 2.01
N ALA A 24 -10.82 1.99 2.39
CA ALA A 24 -12.19 1.80 2.85
C ALA A 24 -12.50 2.69 4.07
N ALA A 25 -11.60 2.74 5.05
CA ALA A 25 -11.79 3.58 6.23
C ALA A 25 -11.82 5.08 5.89
N ALA A 26 -10.93 5.56 5.03
CA ALA A 26 -10.89 6.96 4.61
C ALA A 26 -12.13 7.37 3.80
N LEU A 27 -12.53 6.55 2.83
CA LEU A 27 -13.75 6.78 2.05
C LEU A 27 -15.00 6.86 2.94
N ARG A 28 -15.10 5.95 3.93
CA ARG A 28 -16.19 5.98 4.91
C ARG A 28 -16.20 7.25 5.75
N ALA A 29 -15.02 7.70 6.19
CA ALA A 29 -14.90 8.95 6.95
C ALA A 29 -15.34 10.17 6.12
N ASP A 30 -15.13 10.14 4.80
CA ASP A 30 -15.51 11.18 3.85
C ASP A 30 -16.97 11.04 3.33
N GLY A 31 -17.76 10.12 3.90
CA GLY A 31 -19.18 9.95 3.60
C GLY A 31 -19.49 9.17 2.33
N TRP A 32 -18.52 8.43 1.78
CA TRP A 32 -18.76 7.52 0.65
C TRP A 32 -19.38 6.20 1.09
N SER A 33 -20.23 5.64 0.24
CA SER A 33 -20.61 4.23 0.33
C SER A 33 -19.44 3.38 -0.14
N VAL A 34 -19.13 2.30 0.58
CA VAL A 34 -17.99 1.44 0.28
C VAL A 34 -18.46 0.00 0.16
N ARG A 35 -18.14 -0.63 -0.98
CA ARG A 35 -18.30 -2.07 -1.22
C ARG A 35 -16.94 -2.75 -1.14
N ALA A 36 -16.70 -3.54 -0.10
CA ALA A 36 -15.48 -4.32 0.04
C ALA A 36 -15.65 -5.70 -0.60
N VAL A 37 -14.83 -6.01 -1.60
CA VAL A 37 -14.76 -7.37 -2.17
C VAL A 37 -13.93 -8.26 -1.24
N VAL A 38 -14.52 -9.35 -0.77
CA VAL A 38 -13.85 -10.31 0.11
C VAL A 38 -14.10 -11.74 -0.33
N ARG A 39 -13.07 -12.59 -0.21
CA ARG A 39 -13.20 -14.03 -0.48
C ARG A 39 -14.01 -14.77 0.58
N ASN A 40 -13.84 -14.40 1.86
CA ASN A 40 -14.56 -15.00 2.98
C ASN A 40 -15.31 -13.92 3.78
N PRO A 41 -16.62 -13.71 3.52
CA PRO A 41 -17.46 -12.77 4.25
C PRO A 41 -17.57 -13.07 5.75
N SER A 42 -17.41 -14.34 6.14
CA SER A 42 -17.40 -14.77 7.54
C SER A 42 -16.03 -14.62 8.22
N GLY A 43 -15.02 -14.07 7.55
CA GLY A 43 -13.72 -13.81 8.15
C GLY A 43 -13.78 -12.70 9.22
N ARG A 44 -12.90 -12.77 10.23
CA ARG A 44 -12.82 -11.75 11.30
C ARG A 44 -12.68 -10.33 10.76
N ARG A 45 -11.79 -10.13 9.78
CA ARG A 45 -11.57 -8.80 9.15
C ARG A 45 -12.77 -8.34 8.34
N ALA A 46 -13.45 -9.23 7.61
CA ALA A 46 -14.67 -8.89 6.87
C ALA A 46 -15.81 -8.47 7.81
N ARG A 47 -16.02 -9.19 8.93
CA ARG A 47 -16.97 -8.78 9.97
C ARG A 47 -16.63 -7.43 10.59
N SER A 48 -15.33 -7.15 10.80
CA SER A 48 -14.87 -5.86 11.32
C SER A 48 -15.21 -4.71 10.36
N LEU A 49 -15.02 -4.92 9.05
CA LEU A 49 -15.42 -3.96 8.02
C LEU A 49 -16.94 -3.76 8.00
N ALA A 50 -17.72 -4.84 8.07
CA ALA A 50 -19.18 -4.78 8.13
C ALA A 50 -19.67 -3.98 9.35
N ALA A 51 -19.07 -4.21 10.52
CA ALA A 51 -19.37 -3.46 11.74
C ALA A 51 -19.01 -1.97 11.63
N ALA A 52 -18.02 -1.62 10.80
CA ALA A 52 -17.69 -0.24 10.44
C ALA A 52 -18.62 0.34 9.34
N GLY A 53 -19.67 -0.40 8.97
CA GLY A 53 -20.70 -0.01 8.00
C GLY A 53 -20.31 -0.23 6.54
N VAL A 54 -19.21 -0.93 6.24
CA VAL A 54 -18.81 -1.26 4.87
C VAL A 54 -19.66 -2.41 4.33
N ASP A 55 -20.16 -2.27 3.11
CA ASP A 55 -20.93 -3.32 2.45
C ASP A 55 -19.98 -4.44 2.01
N ILE A 56 -20.21 -5.65 2.51
CA ILE A 56 -19.38 -6.81 2.19
C ILE A 56 -19.97 -7.54 0.99
N VAL A 57 -19.20 -7.62 -0.10
CA VAL A 57 -19.59 -8.34 -1.31
C VAL A 57 -18.64 -9.53 -1.50
N PRO A 58 -19.15 -10.77 -1.55
CA PRO A 58 -18.32 -11.92 -1.85
C PRO A 58 -17.75 -11.82 -3.27
N GLY A 59 -16.46 -12.13 -3.44
CA GLY A 59 -15.81 -12.20 -4.75
C GLY A 59 -14.34 -12.62 -4.66
N ASP A 60 -13.83 -13.18 -5.75
CA ASP A 60 -12.44 -13.63 -5.89
C ASP A 60 -11.83 -13.11 -7.19
N LEU A 61 -10.59 -12.63 -7.12
CA LEU A 61 -9.82 -12.20 -8.30
C LEU A 61 -9.52 -13.38 -9.27
N ARG A 62 -9.56 -14.62 -8.77
CA ARG A 62 -9.46 -15.84 -9.59
C ARG A 62 -10.73 -16.17 -10.35
N GLU A 63 -11.86 -15.57 -9.96
CA GLU A 63 -13.18 -15.81 -10.54
C GLU A 63 -13.79 -14.47 -10.98
N PRO A 64 -13.37 -13.91 -12.12
CA PRO A 64 -13.71 -12.54 -12.52
C PRO A 64 -15.22 -12.24 -12.56
N GLU A 65 -16.03 -13.23 -12.94
CA GLU A 65 -17.49 -13.12 -12.98
C GLU A 65 -18.10 -12.86 -11.59
N SER A 66 -17.44 -13.31 -10.52
CA SER A 66 -17.87 -13.05 -9.13
C SER A 66 -17.81 -11.57 -8.75
N LEU A 67 -17.00 -10.77 -9.47
CA LEU A 67 -16.79 -9.35 -9.17
C LEU A 67 -17.89 -8.46 -9.74
N GLY A 68 -18.68 -8.92 -10.71
CA GLY A 68 -19.66 -8.10 -11.43
C GLY A 68 -20.70 -7.44 -10.51
N ALA A 69 -21.19 -8.18 -9.51
CA ALA A 69 -22.14 -7.66 -8.52
C ALA A 69 -21.55 -6.51 -7.69
N ALA A 70 -20.25 -6.59 -7.36
CA ALA A 70 -19.58 -5.52 -6.62
C ALA A 70 -19.44 -4.25 -7.46
N PHE A 71 -19.22 -4.37 -8.77
CA PHE A 71 -18.89 -3.25 -9.67
C PHE A 71 -20.12 -2.54 -10.22
N SER A 72 -21.25 -3.24 -10.35
CA SER A 72 -22.48 -2.68 -10.92
C SER A 72 -22.94 -1.40 -10.19
N GLY A 73 -23.10 -0.30 -10.94
CA GLY A 73 -23.53 1.00 -10.41
C GLY A 73 -22.54 1.68 -9.43
N ALA A 74 -21.29 1.20 -9.37
CA ALA A 74 -20.24 1.87 -8.63
C ALA A 74 -19.70 3.08 -9.42
N HIS A 75 -19.37 4.15 -8.71
CA HIS A 75 -18.70 5.30 -9.32
C HIS A 75 -17.20 5.05 -9.47
N GLY A 76 -16.58 4.44 -8.46
CA GLY A 76 -15.15 4.22 -8.45
C GLY A 76 -14.75 2.81 -8.06
N VAL A 77 -13.54 2.42 -8.46
CA VAL A 77 -12.90 1.17 -8.03
C VAL A 77 -11.49 1.50 -7.54
N PHE A 78 -11.16 1.12 -6.31
CA PHE A 78 -9.79 1.08 -5.81
C PHE A 78 -9.21 -0.32 -6.05
N SER A 79 -8.25 -0.41 -6.95
CA SER A 79 -7.62 -1.64 -7.42
C SER A 79 -6.26 -1.84 -6.78
N VAL A 80 -6.10 -2.92 -6.04
CA VAL A 80 -4.82 -3.39 -5.48
C VAL A 80 -4.80 -4.92 -5.48
N GLN A 81 -3.68 -5.50 -5.90
CA GLN A 81 -3.50 -6.94 -6.04
C GLN A 81 -2.53 -7.47 -4.98
N PRO A 82 -2.68 -8.73 -4.52
CA PRO A 82 -1.58 -9.45 -3.89
C PRO A 82 -0.46 -9.66 -4.92
N ASN A 83 0.79 -9.63 -4.47
CA ASN A 83 1.97 -9.88 -5.30
C ASN A 83 2.75 -11.10 -4.79
N SER A 84 3.56 -11.70 -5.66
CA SER A 84 4.30 -12.93 -5.35
C SER A 84 5.42 -12.75 -4.32
N GLY A 85 5.89 -11.51 -4.11
CA GLY A 85 6.86 -11.16 -3.08
C GLY A 85 6.27 -11.02 -1.68
N GLN A 86 4.95 -11.02 -1.54
CA GLN A 86 4.28 -10.90 -0.25
C GLN A 86 4.29 -12.25 0.50
N ALA A 87 4.79 -12.25 1.74
CA ALA A 87 4.82 -13.45 2.57
C ALA A 87 3.42 -14.09 2.69
N GLY A 88 3.35 -15.41 2.42
CA GLY A 88 2.11 -16.19 2.47
C GLY A 88 1.14 -15.93 1.30
N ALA A 89 1.54 -15.18 0.27
CA ALA A 89 0.73 -15.03 -0.93
C ALA A 89 0.95 -16.20 -1.89
N GLU A 90 -0.10 -16.96 -2.15
CA GLU A 90 -0.12 -18.04 -3.15
C GLU A 90 -0.48 -17.49 -4.54
N VAL A 91 0.32 -16.55 -5.05
CA VAL A 91 0.12 -15.91 -6.35
C VAL A 91 1.44 -15.79 -7.10
N THR A 92 1.39 -15.98 -8.42
CA THR A 92 2.52 -15.75 -9.32
C THR A 92 2.54 -14.30 -9.82
N ASP A 93 3.63 -13.89 -10.47
CA ASP A 93 3.71 -12.59 -11.14
C ASP A 93 2.65 -12.46 -12.24
N GLU A 94 2.39 -13.54 -12.99
CA GLU A 94 1.34 -13.57 -14.00
C GLU A 94 -0.07 -13.50 -13.40
N ASP A 95 -0.27 -14.07 -12.20
CA ASP A 95 -1.53 -13.91 -11.47
C ASP A 95 -1.78 -12.45 -11.11
N GLU A 96 -0.77 -11.74 -10.58
CA GLU A 96 -0.90 -10.32 -10.24
C GLU A 96 -1.28 -9.48 -11.47
N VAL A 97 -0.58 -9.69 -12.59
CA VAL A 97 -0.87 -8.99 -13.84
C VAL A 97 -2.28 -9.31 -14.31
N ARG A 98 -2.65 -10.58 -14.40
CA ARG A 98 -3.98 -11.02 -14.82
C ARG A 98 -5.07 -10.42 -13.94
N PHE A 99 -4.92 -10.44 -12.62
CA PHE A 99 -5.90 -9.86 -11.70
C PHE A 99 -6.03 -8.35 -11.89
N GLY A 100 -4.91 -7.65 -12.06
CA GLY A 100 -4.90 -6.21 -12.32
C GLY A 100 -5.61 -5.83 -13.61
N THR A 101 -5.26 -6.48 -14.73
CA THR A 101 -5.87 -6.18 -16.04
C THR A 101 -7.35 -6.56 -16.07
N THR A 102 -7.72 -7.69 -15.46
CA THR A 102 -9.11 -8.15 -15.42
C THR A 102 -10.00 -7.20 -14.62
N VAL A 103 -9.53 -6.70 -13.47
CA VAL A 103 -10.26 -5.69 -12.68
C VAL A 103 -10.46 -4.42 -13.50
N ALA A 104 -9.45 -4.02 -14.26
CA ALA A 104 -9.50 -2.81 -15.08
C ALA A 104 -10.51 -2.97 -16.24
N ASP A 105 -10.46 -4.09 -16.96
CA ASP A 105 -11.40 -4.41 -18.05
C ASP A 105 -12.84 -4.52 -17.55
N LEU A 106 -13.03 -5.08 -16.36
CA LEU A 106 -14.35 -5.17 -15.73
C LEU A 106 -14.88 -3.80 -15.32
N ALA A 107 -14.02 -2.93 -14.79
CA ALA A 107 -14.39 -1.56 -14.45
C ALA A 107 -14.90 -0.79 -15.68
N GLU A 108 -14.17 -0.88 -16.79
CA GLU A 108 -14.57 -0.25 -18.06
C GLU A 108 -15.88 -0.84 -18.60
N ARG A 109 -15.96 -2.17 -18.72
CA ARG A 109 -17.16 -2.85 -19.22
C ARG A 109 -18.43 -2.55 -18.44
N LEU A 110 -18.30 -2.31 -17.13
CA LEU A 110 -19.43 -2.01 -16.25
C LEU A 110 -19.65 -0.50 -16.03
N GLY A 111 -18.92 0.34 -16.76
CA GLY A 111 -19.13 1.79 -16.77
C GLY A 111 -18.74 2.47 -15.45
N VAL A 112 -17.74 1.94 -14.74
CA VAL A 112 -17.13 2.62 -13.59
C VAL A 112 -16.53 3.95 -14.08
N ALA A 113 -16.85 5.04 -13.40
CA ALA A 113 -16.42 6.37 -13.83
C ALA A 113 -14.92 6.63 -13.55
N HIS A 114 -14.37 6.07 -12.47
CA HIS A 114 -12.98 6.31 -12.05
C HIS A 114 -12.31 5.08 -11.45
N LEU A 115 -11.22 4.61 -12.06
CA LEU A 115 -10.36 3.57 -11.51
C LEU A 115 -9.13 4.20 -10.83
N VAL A 116 -8.91 3.89 -9.55
CA VAL A 116 -7.67 4.23 -8.85
C VAL A 116 -6.84 2.97 -8.69
N GLN A 117 -5.71 2.90 -9.40
CA GLN A 117 -4.81 1.75 -9.39
C GLN A 117 -3.66 1.99 -8.41
N SER A 118 -3.52 1.11 -7.42
CA SER A 118 -2.31 1.03 -6.59
C SER A 118 -1.18 0.37 -7.39
N SER A 119 -0.07 1.09 -7.51
CA SER A 119 1.19 0.63 -8.08
C SER A 119 2.27 0.65 -6.98
N ALA A 120 3.52 0.95 -7.31
CA ALA A 120 4.62 1.16 -6.38
C ALA A 120 5.62 2.17 -6.94
N VAL A 121 6.43 2.77 -6.08
CA VAL A 121 7.48 3.73 -6.45
C VAL A 121 8.54 3.17 -7.41
N THR A 122 8.68 1.85 -7.48
CA THR A 122 9.58 1.15 -8.41
C THR A 122 9.07 1.09 -9.85
N ALA A 123 7.79 1.43 -10.07
CA ALA A 123 7.18 1.35 -11.38
C ALA A 123 7.71 2.45 -12.32
N GLY A 124 7.85 2.13 -13.60
CA GLY A 124 8.44 2.96 -14.65
C GLY A 124 9.45 2.16 -15.45
N ALA A 125 10.64 1.94 -14.88
CA ALA A 125 11.72 1.18 -15.51
C ALA A 125 11.75 -0.27 -15.01
N ALA A 126 12.15 -1.21 -15.88
CA ALA A 126 12.32 -2.62 -15.50
C ALA A 126 13.38 -2.76 -14.40
N THR A 127 13.00 -3.38 -13.30
CA THR A 127 13.84 -3.61 -12.11
C THR A 127 14.58 -4.94 -12.20
N GLY A 128 14.09 -5.87 -13.03
CA GLY A 128 14.60 -7.23 -13.06
C GLY A 128 14.12 -8.07 -11.87
N VAL A 129 13.23 -7.54 -11.04
CA VAL A 129 12.56 -8.25 -9.96
C VAL A 129 11.10 -8.40 -10.37
N GLY A 130 10.69 -9.64 -10.66
CA GLY A 130 9.42 -9.94 -11.32
C GLY A 130 8.21 -9.25 -10.68
N HIS A 131 8.02 -9.42 -9.37
CA HIS A 131 6.90 -8.82 -8.61
C HIS A 131 6.92 -7.28 -8.50
N LEU A 132 8.03 -6.62 -8.82
CA LEU A 132 8.08 -5.16 -8.93
C LEU A 132 7.72 -4.71 -10.35
N ASP A 133 8.04 -5.53 -11.35
CA ASP A 133 7.81 -5.25 -12.77
C ASP A 133 6.38 -5.57 -13.23
N THR A 134 5.65 -6.42 -12.50
CA THR A 134 4.21 -6.68 -12.74
C THR A 134 3.39 -5.40 -12.78
N LYS A 135 3.71 -4.44 -11.92
CA LYS A 135 3.00 -3.16 -11.81
C LYS A 135 3.16 -2.30 -13.06
N ASN A 136 4.31 -2.37 -13.74
CA ASN A 136 4.52 -1.70 -15.01
C ASN A 136 3.57 -2.21 -16.09
N ARG A 137 3.35 -3.54 -16.11
CA ARG A 137 2.45 -4.19 -17.06
C ARG A 137 0.99 -3.82 -16.80
N VAL A 138 0.58 -3.82 -15.53
CA VAL A 138 -0.78 -3.37 -15.14
C VAL A 138 -0.98 -1.89 -15.46
N GLU A 139 -0.01 -1.02 -15.11
CA GLU A 139 -0.07 0.40 -15.45
C GLU A 139 -0.17 0.66 -16.97
N ALA A 140 0.60 -0.09 -17.76
CA ALA A 140 0.54 0.01 -19.23
C ALA A 140 -0.81 -0.44 -19.80
N HIS A 141 -1.50 -1.34 -19.10
CA HIS A 141 -2.84 -1.80 -19.48
C HIS A 141 -3.90 -0.76 -19.11
N VAL A 142 -3.95 -0.31 -17.85
CA VAL A 142 -4.98 0.64 -17.39
C VAL A 142 -4.95 1.96 -18.16
N ARG A 143 -3.79 2.39 -18.67
CA ARG A 143 -3.67 3.60 -19.51
C ARG A 143 -4.34 3.51 -20.87
N LYS A 144 -4.71 2.31 -21.33
CA LYS A 144 -5.40 2.09 -22.61
C LYS A 144 -6.91 2.15 -22.50
N LEU A 145 -7.44 2.23 -21.27
CA LEU A 145 -8.87 2.28 -21.02
C LEU A 145 -9.42 3.68 -21.35
N ASP A 146 -10.68 3.72 -21.76
CA ASP A 146 -11.47 4.95 -21.90
C ASP A 146 -11.96 5.46 -20.54
N THR A 147 -12.00 4.57 -19.54
CA THR A 147 -12.32 4.91 -18.15
C THR A 147 -11.28 5.87 -17.56
N ALA A 148 -11.70 6.86 -16.78
CA ALA A 148 -10.76 7.73 -16.09
C ALA A 148 -9.91 6.92 -15.10
N VAL A 149 -8.59 7.04 -15.20
CA VAL A 149 -7.65 6.30 -14.35
C VAL A 149 -6.75 7.25 -13.57
N THR A 150 -6.53 6.99 -12.29
CA THR A 150 -5.43 7.58 -11.53
C THR A 150 -4.54 6.47 -11.00
N VAL A 151 -3.22 6.60 -11.16
CA VAL A 151 -2.25 5.66 -10.61
C VAL A 151 -1.62 6.26 -9.37
N LEU A 152 -1.61 5.50 -8.27
CA LEU A 152 -0.89 5.86 -7.05
C LEU A 152 0.34 4.96 -6.91
N ARG A 153 1.52 5.53 -6.82
CA ARG A 153 2.81 4.86 -6.59
C ARG A 153 3.30 5.18 -5.18
N PRO A 154 2.83 4.44 -4.16
CA PRO A 154 3.30 4.65 -2.80
C PRO A 154 4.79 4.29 -2.66
N ALA A 155 5.47 5.07 -1.84
CA ALA A 155 6.78 4.77 -1.29
C ALA A 155 6.72 3.60 -0.29
N THR A 156 7.85 3.25 0.33
CA THR A 156 7.92 2.17 1.32
C THR A 156 7.00 2.48 2.51
N PHE A 157 6.23 1.50 2.97
CA PHE A 157 5.29 1.74 4.07
C PHE A 157 6.02 1.92 5.40
N MET A 158 5.63 2.92 6.19
CA MET A 158 6.16 3.14 7.54
C MET A 158 5.90 1.93 8.45
N GLU A 159 4.79 1.22 8.21
CA GLU A 159 4.39 0.00 8.91
C GLU A 159 5.46 -1.12 8.81
N LEU A 160 6.24 -1.17 7.73
CA LEU A 160 7.32 -2.16 7.58
C LEU A 160 8.50 -1.92 8.53
N LEU A 161 8.69 -0.68 8.99
CA LEU A 161 9.78 -0.32 9.90
C LEU A 161 9.54 -0.82 11.32
N VAL A 162 8.29 -1.17 11.66
CA VAL A 162 7.90 -1.71 12.98
C VAL A 162 7.28 -3.10 12.86
N ALA A 163 7.50 -3.79 11.74
CA ALA A 163 7.05 -5.15 11.56
C ALA A 163 7.85 -6.13 12.46
N PRO A 164 7.27 -7.27 12.85
CA PRO A 164 8.02 -8.34 13.50
C PRO A 164 9.25 -8.76 12.69
N GLY A 165 10.34 -9.13 13.36
CA GLY A 165 11.59 -9.55 12.72
C GLY A 165 12.54 -8.41 12.33
N THR A 166 12.17 -7.15 12.55
CA THR A 166 13.05 -5.98 12.36
C THR A 166 14.17 -5.88 13.41
N GLY A 167 14.02 -6.58 14.54
CA GLY A 167 14.96 -6.58 15.67
C GLY A 167 14.73 -5.46 16.70
N LEU A 168 13.61 -4.74 16.61
CA LEU A 168 13.30 -3.61 17.50
C LEU A 168 13.18 -4.03 18.97
N ASP A 169 12.69 -5.25 19.21
CA ASP A 169 12.67 -5.93 20.50
C ASP A 169 14.09 -6.05 21.11
N GLN A 170 15.12 -6.17 20.25
CA GLN A 170 16.54 -6.28 20.59
C GLN A 170 17.28 -4.93 20.61
N GLY A 171 16.57 -3.81 20.50
CA GLY A 171 17.19 -2.48 20.50
C GLY A 171 17.87 -2.11 19.17
N ARG A 172 17.44 -2.70 18.05
CA ARG A 172 17.95 -2.36 16.72
C ARG A 172 16.87 -2.35 15.64
N LEU A 173 17.01 -1.54 14.61
CA LEU A 173 16.26 -1.64 13.36
C LEU A 173 17.15 -2.26 12.29
N SER A 174 16.78 -3.44 11.79
CA SER A 174 17.43 -4.10 10.66
C SER A 174 16.66 -3.83 9.38
N PHE A 175 17.24 -3.09 8.41
CA PHE A 175 16.55 -2.74 7.16
C PHE A 175 17.50 -2.66 5.94
N LEU A 176 16.95 -2.42 4.75
CA LEU A 176 17.66 -2.61 3.47
C LEU A 176 18.68 -1.50 3.14
N MET A 177 18.44 -0.27 3.61
CA MET A 177 19.21 0.92 3.22
C MET A 177 20.59 0.99 3.88
N ARG A 178 21.54 1.69 3.24
CA ARG A 178 22.76 2.11 3.92
C ARG A 178 22.42 3.14 5.01
N PRO A 179 23.19 3.22 6.12
CA PRO A 179 22.86 4.10 7.24
C PRO A 179 22.70 5.58 6.86
N ASP A 180 23.53 6.06 5.93
CA ASP A 180 23.60 7.44 5.43
C ASP A 180 22.67 7.70 4.23
N GLN A 181 22.05 6.66 3.68
CA GLN A 181 21.23 6.76 2.49
C GLN A 181 19.79 7.13 2.84
N ALA A 182 19.27 8.19 2.21
CA ALA A 182 17.88 8.56 2.32
C ALA A 182 16.96 7.65 1.48
N MET A 183 15.77 7.38 2.01
CA MET A 183 14.66 6.71 1.32
C MET A 183 13.34 7.33 1.78
N GLN A 184 12.36 7.30 0.90
CA GLN A 184 11.03 7.82 1.14
C GLN A 184 10.10 6.78 1.77
N PHE A 185 9.27 7.26 2.68
CA PHE A 185 8.30 6.45 3.39
C PHE A 185 6.91 7.09 3.37
N ILE A 186 5.87 6.26 3.43
CA ILE A 186 4.47 6.69 3.49
C ILE A 186 3.72 5.89 4.56
N ALA A 187 2.85 6.56 5.31
CA ALA A 187 1.90 5.86 6.18
C ALA A 187 0.81 5.22 5.34
N VAL A 188 0.48 3.94 5.57
CA VAL A 188 -0.63 3.26 4.85
C VAL A 188 -1.95 4.03 5.03
N ARG A 189 -2.16 4.64 6.19
CA ARG A 189 -3.32 5.52 6.45
C ARG A 189 -3.43 6.66 5.44
N ASP A 190 -2.32 7.29 5.07
CA ASP A 190 -2.32 8.42 4.16
C ASP A 190 -2.54 8.01 2.71
N ILE A 191 -2.13 6.79 2.31
CA ILE A 191 -2.54 6.21 1.02
C ILE A 191 -4.07 6.18 0.92
N GLY A 192 -4.75 5.75 1.99
CA GLY A 192 -6.21 5.74 2.06
C GLY A 192 -6.83 7.11 1.86
N ARG A 193 -6.30 8.12 2.54
CA ARG A 193 -6.80 9.51 2.49
C ARG A 193 -6.53 10.19 1.16
N ILE A 194 -5.38 9.89 0.55
CA ILE A 194 -5.05 10.33 -0.81
C ILE A 194 -6.04 9.70 -1.80
N ALA A 195 -6.29 8.39 -1.72
CA ALA A 195 -7.26 7.73 -2.59
C ALA A 195 -8.67 8.32 -2.44
N ALA A 196 -9.13 8.59 -1.20
CA ALA A 196 -10.41 9.25 -0.96
C ALA A 196 -10.46 10.67 -1.56
N THR A 197 -9.38 11.44 -1.42
CA THR A 197 -9.25 12.77 -2.05
C THR A 197 -9.30 12.67 -3.58
N VAL A 198 -8.66 11.66 -4.16
CA VAL A 198 -8.67 11.39 -5.61
C VAL A 198 -10.07 11.10 -6.11
N PHE A 199 -10.82 10.22 -5.44
CA PHE A 199 -12.24 9.96 -5.77
C PHE A 199 -13.13 11.20 -5.53
N GLY A 200 -12.78 12.06 -4.57
CA GLY A 200 -13.46 13.32 -4.28
C GLY A 200 -13.30 14.40 -5.34
N ALA A 201 -12.27 14.31 -6.19
CA ALA A 201 -11.95 15.32 -7.19
C ALA A 201 -11.46 14.70 -8.51
N PRO A 202 -12.28 13.88 -9.20
CA PRO A 202 -11.85 13.13 -10.38
C PRO A 202 -11.31 14.05 -11.49
N GLY A 203 -11.89 15.23 -11.70
CA GLY A 203 -11.41 16.20 -12.71
C GLY A 203 -10.00 16.75 -12.46
N ARG A 204 -9.47 16.65 -11.23
CA ARG A 204 -8.10 17.05 -10.87
C ARG A 204 -7.09 15.90 -11.02
N TYR A 205 -7.55 14.66 -10.93
CA TYR A 205 -6.68 13.50 -10.75
C TYR A 205 -6.76 12.47 -11.88
N ALA A 206 -7.83 12.45 -12.67
CA ALA A 206 -7.95 11.60 -13.85
C ALA A 206 -6.76 11.80 -14.79
N GLY A 207 -6.18 10.69 -15.25
CA GLY A 207 -4.99 10.65 -16.09
C GLY A 207 -3.65 10.85 -15.35
N ARG A 208 -3.66 11.24 -14.06
CA ARG A 208 -2.41 11.46 -13.31
C ARG A 208 -1.83 10.15 -12.78
N THR A 209 -0.50 10.11 -12.75
CA THR A 209 0.28 9.17 -11.92
C THR A 209 0.90 9.98 -10.78
N LEU A 210 0.69 9.57 -9.54
CA LEU A 210 1.19 10.24 -8.34
C LEU A 210 2.16 9.33 -7.62
N GLU A 211 3.41 9.75 -7.49
CA GLU A 211 4.34 9.17 -6.52
C GLU A 211 4.02 9.79 -5.15
N ILE A 212 3.77 8.96 -4.14
CA ILE A 212 3.27 9.43 -2.84
C ILE A 212 4.18 8.97 -1.70
N ALA A 213 4.65 9.95 -0.92
CA ALA A 213 5.50 9.81 0.25
C ALA A 213 5.10 10.84 1.32
N GLY A 214 5.31 10.52 2.59
CA GLY A 214 5.10 11.43 3.73
C GLY A 214 6.41 11.98 4.28
N ASP A 215 7.51 11.22 4.12
CA ASP A 215 8.82 11.59 4.66
C ASP A 215 9.99 11.03 3.83
N SER A 216 11.19 11.56 4.04
CA SER A 216 12.45 11.06 3.48
C SER A 216 13.51 11.01 4.57
N LEU A 217 14.00 9.80 4.89
CA LEU A 217 14.81 9.55 6.06
C LEU A 217 15.99 8.63 5.74
N THR A 218 17.12 8.90 6.39
CA THR A 218 18.27 7.99 6.41
C THR A 218 18.10 6.90 7.46
N GLY A 219 18.88 5.82 7.38
CA GLY A 219 18.89 4.78 8.40
C GLY A 219 19.22 5.32 9.80
N GLU A 220 20.19 6.24 9.87
CA GLU A 220 20.54 6.95 11.11
C GLU A 220 19.38 7.80 11.65
N ALA A 221 18.68 8.52 10.78
CA ALA A 221 17.51 9.30 11.18
C ALA A 221 16.40 8.38 11.72
N LEU A 222 16.11 7.27 11.04
CA LEU A 222 15.14 6.27 11.48
C LEU A 222 15.45 5.77 12.90
N ALA A 223 16.70 5.38 13.17
CA ALA A 223 17.14 4.99 14.51
C ALA A 223 16.92 6.11 15.55
N GLY A 224 17.22 7.37 15.19
CA GLY A 224 16.97 8.52 16.06
C GLY A 224 15.49 8.73 16.39
N HIS A 225 14.59 8.62 15.39
CA HIS A 225 13.14 8.74 15.60
C HIS A 225 12.60 7.61 16.48
N LEU A 226 13.01 6.37 16.21
CA LEU A 226 12.62 5.19 16.97
C LEU A 226 13.16 5.23 18.40
N THR A 227 14.40 5.68 18.61
CA THR A 227 14.99 5.85 19.95
C THR A 227 14.16 6.80 20.81
N ARG A 228 13.73 7.94 20.24
CA ARG A 228 12.88 8.90 20.94
C ARG A 228 11.51 8.31 21.27
N ALA A 229 10.88 7.64 20.31
CA ALA A 229 9.55 7.05 20.48
C ALA A 229 9.54 5.87 21.46
N ALA A 230 10.56 5.02 21.42
CA ALA A 230 10.68 3.83 22.28
C ALA A 230 11.17 4.15 23.70
N GLY A 231 11.75 5.34 23.93
CA GLY A 231 12.34 5.72 25.21
C GLY A 231 13.59 4.91 25.59
N ARG A 232 14.19 4.19 24.62
CA ARG A 232 15.42 3.40 24.79
C ARG A 232 16.27 3.45 23.51
N PRO A 233 17.60 3.26 23.59
CA PRO A 233 18.46 3.26 22.41
C PRO A 233 18.01 2.22 21.37
N ILE A 234 17.87 2.66 20.12
CA ILE A 234 17.64 1.81 18.94
C ILE A 234 18.75 2.08 17.93
N ASP A 235 19.57 1.08 17.62
CA ASP A 235 20.61 1.17 16.61
C ASP A 235 20.07 0.86 15.21
N TYR A 236 20.56 1.54 14.18
CA TYR A 236 20.30 1.12 12.79
C TYR A 236 21.33 0.08 12.34
N ARG A 237 20.87 -1.00 11.70
CA ARG A 237 21.72 -1.99 11.03
C ARG A 237 21.19 -2.26 9.64
N ARG A 238 22.06 -2.17 8.64
CA ARG A 238 21.73 -2.68 7.31
C ARG A 238 21.65 -4.21 7.38
N LEU A 239 20.66 -4.80 6.72
CA LEU A 239 20.59 -6.25 6.52
C LEU A 239 21.91 -6.73 5.85
N PRO A 240 22.44 -7.89 6.25
CA PRO A 240 23.71 -8.37 5.72
C PRO A 240 23.61 -8.66 4.22
N VAL A 241 24.57 -8.13 3.44
CA VAL A 241 24.66 -8.29 1.97
C VAL A 241 25.36 -9.60 1.57
N THR A 242 25.37 -10.62 2.43
CA THR A 242 26.11 -11.85 2.13
C THR A 242 25.45 -12.55 0.93
N PRO A 243 26.12 -12.65 -0.24
CA PRO A 243 25.50 -13.19 -1.44
C PRO A 243 24.97 -14.60 -1.18
N GLY A 244 23.70 -14.83 -1.52
CA GLY A 244 23.03 -16.11 -1.30
C GLY A 244 22.51 -16.38 0.13
N ALA A 245 22.81 -15.55 1.12
CA ALA A 245 22.28 -15.73 2.48
C ALA A 245 20.80 -15.32 2.60
N GLY A 246 20.34 -14.39 1.76
CA GLY A 246 18.92 -13.98 1.65
C GLY A 246 18.24 -14.37 0.34
N GLY A 247 18.94 -15.12 -0.52
CA GLY A 247 18.48 -15.50 -1.84
C GLY A 247 18.60 -14.39 -2.89
N GLU A 248 18.52 -14.79 -4.17
CA GLU A 248 18.74 -13.90 -5.32
C GLU A 248 17.81 -12.67 -5.36
N VAL A 249 16.58 -12.82 -4.84
CA VAL A 249 15.61 -11.72 -4.78
C VAL A 249 16.05 -10.63 -3.81
N LEU A 250 16.55 -11.00 -2.62
CA LEU A 250 17.04 -10.01 -1.65
C LEU A 250 18.26 -9.27 -2.20
N ASP A 251 19.19 -10.00 -2.82
CA ASP A 251 20.40 -9.41 -3.43
C ASP A 251 20.03 -8.36 -4.49
N ARG A 252 19.04 -8.66 -5.35
CA ARG A 252 18.53 -7.70 -6.35
C ARG A 252 17.82 -6.51 -5.71
N LEU A 253 16.99 -6.72 -4.68
CA LEU A 253 16.33 -5.62 -3.96
C LEU A 253 17.37 -4.69 -3.33
N MET A 254 18.42 -5.24 -2.71
CA MET A 254 19.49 -4.43 -2.13
C MET A 254 20.27 -3.64 -3.18
N ALA A 255 20.53 -4.22 -4.36
CA ALA A 255 21.15 -3.50 -5.48
C ALA A 255 20.26 -2.35 -5.99
N LEU A 256 18.94 -2.56 -6.08
CA LEU A 256 17.98 -1.51 -6.46
C LEU A 256 17.86 -0.40 -5.39
N VAL A 257 18.05 -0.74 -4.11
CA VAL A 257 18.19 0.27 -3.06
C VAL A 257 19.48 1.05 -3.26
N ASP A 258 20.62 0.38 -3.45
CA ASP A 258 21.93 1.06 -3.59
C ASP A 258 22.01 1.99 -4.81
N ASP A 259 21.33 1.64 -5.90
CA ASP A 259 21.17 2.45 -7.12
C ASP A 259 20.09 3.56 -6.98
N GLY A 260 19.46 3.68 -5.81
CA GLY A 260 18.46 4.71 -5.53
C GLY A 260 17.09 4.48 -6.15
N ARG A 261 16.91 3.43 -6.96
CA ARG A 261 15.64 3.11 -7.63
C ARG A 261 14.50 2.77 -6.66
N LEU A 262 14.85 2.21 -5.49
CA LEU A 262 13.92 1.96 -4.38
C LEU A 262 13.87 3.10 -3.36
N ALA A 263 14.69 4.14 -3.50
CA ALA A 263 14.74 5.26 -2.55
C ALA A 263 13.50 6.16 -2.64
N GLY A 264 12.84 6.19 -3.80
CA GLY A 264 11.70 7.05 -4.08
C GLY A 264 12.07 8.48 -4.45
N ASN A 265 11.28 9.09 -5.34
CA ASN A 265 11.56 10.39 -5.96
C ASN A 265 10.37 11.35 -5.88
N ALA A 266 9.42 11.10 -4.98
CA ALA A 266 8.23 11.94 -4.84
C ALA A 266 8.61 13.35 -4.36
N ASP A 267 7.98 14.37 -4.92
CA ASP A 267 8.14 15.77 -4.50
C ASP A 267 7.37 16.00 -3.18
N LEU A 268 8.08 15.93 -2.05
CA LEU A 268 7.47 16.05 -0.72
C LEU A 268 6.86 17.43 -0.46
N ASP A 269 7.43 18.50 -1.01
CA ASP A 269 6.90 19.86 -0.81
C ASP A 269 5.60 20.04 -1.59
N ALA A 270 5.57 19.60 -2.84
CA ALA A 270 4.35 19.59 -3.64
C ALA A 270 3.27 18.68 -3.01
N LEU A 271 3.66 17.50 -2.52
CA LEU A 271 2.75 16.58 -1.86
C LEU A 271 2.18 17.15 -0.56
N ARG A 272 2.97 17.84 0.27
CA ARG A 272 2.48 18.49 1.49
C ARG A 272 1.57 19.68 1.19
N ALA A 273 1.84 20.41 0.11
CA ALA A 273 0.94 21.47 -0.36
C ALA A 273 -0.39 20.89 -0.89
N GLU A 274 -0.35 19.76 -1.59
CA GLU A 274 -1.54 19.08 -2.16
C GLU A 274 -2.33 18.29 -1.10
N PHE A 275 -1.63 17.63 -0.16
CA PHE A 275 -2.16 16.79 0.90
C PHE A 275 -1.57 17.23 2.26
N PRO A 276 -2.11 18.29 2.87
CA PRO A 276 -1.55 18.91 4.09
C PRO A 276 -1.61 18.01 5.33
N PHE A 277 -2.18 16.82 5.16
CA PHE A 277 -2.37 15.86 6.22
C PHE A 277 -1.33 14.74 6.26
N LEU A 278 -0.40 14.72 5.32
CA LEU A 278 0.67 13.74 5.24
C LEU A 278 1.48 13.70 6.53
N LEU A 279 1.65 12.50 7.06
CA LEU A 279 2.41 12.26 8.27
C LEU A 279 3.91 12.17 7.94
N GLY A 280 4.70 12.96 8.67
CA GLY A 280 6.10 12.64 8.92
C GLY A 280 6.21 11.45 9.86
N PHE A 281 7.38 10.80 9.88
CA PHE A 281 7.55 9.55 10.62
C PHE A 281 7.42 9.73 12.15
N ASP A 282 7.85 10.88 12.68
CA ASP A 282 7.67 11.22 14.09
C ASP A 282 6.19 11.35 14.49
N HIS A 283 5.40 12.07 13.70
CA HIS A 283 3.95 12.18 13.92
C HIS A 283 3.24 10.84 13.72
N TRP A 284 3.71 10.02 12.79
CA TRP A 284 3.20 8.66 12.63
C TRP A 284 3.48 7.81 13.87
N LEU A 285 4.71 7.81 14.39
CA LEU A 285 5.11 7.11 15.62
C LEU A 285 4.36 7.61 16.86
N ALA A 286 4.03 8.89 16.92
CA ALA A 286 3.23 9.48 18.01
C ALA A 286 1.71 9.24 17.87
N GLY A 287 1.26 8.74 16.72
CA GLY A 287 -0.15 8.56 16.40
C GLY A 287 -0.45 7.13 15.92
N PRO A 288 -0.80 6.93 14.64
CA PRO A 288 -1.28 5.64 14.15
C PRO A 288 -0.23 4.51 14.22
N GLY A 289 1.07 4.83 14.26
CA GLY A 289 2.15 3.86 14.43
C GLY A 289 2.49 3.50 15.88
N ALA A 290 2.01 4.27 16.86
CA ALA A 290 2.38 4.11 18.27
C ALA A 290 2.08 2.71 18.81
N GLY A 291 0.86 2.21 18.55
CA GLY A 291 0.45 0.87 18.99
C GLY A 291 1.23 -0.27 18.34
N LEU A 292 1.62 -0.11 17.06
CA LEU A 292 2.43 -1.09 16.34
C LEU A 292 3.86 -1.14 16.87
N LEU A 293 4.44 0.03 17.15
CA LEU A 293 5.75 0.12 17.81
C LEU A 293 5.70 -0.53 19.20
N ASP A 294 4.69 -0.22 20.01
CA ASP A 294 4.51 -0.81 21.33
C ASP A 294 4.40 -2.34 21.29
N GLU A 295 3.68 -2.89 20.30
CA GLU A 295 3.51 -4.32 20.12
C GLU A 295 4.85 -5.00 19.78
N VAL A 296 5.60 -4.48 18.81
CA VAL A 296 6.89 -5.08 18.41
C VAL A 296 7.95 -4.95 19.50
N LEU A 297 7.96 -3.85 20.28
CA LEU A 297 8.89 -3.67 21.39
C LEU A 297 8.62 -4.65 22.56
N ARG A 298 7.37 -5.11 22.72
CA ARG A 298 6.96 -6.06 23.77
C ARG A 298 6.98 -7.53 23.31
N ALA A 299 7.17 -7.80 22.03
CA ALA A 299 7.15 -9.16 21.50
C ALA A 299 8.24 -10.01 22.19
N PRO A 300 7.89 -11.21 22.72
CA PRO A 300 8.86 -12.07 23.38
C PRO A 300 9.92 -12.55 22.38
N GLN A 301 11.13 -12.76 22.88
CA GLN A 301 12.25 -13.27 22.10
C GLN A 301 11.86 -14.62 21.49
N GLU A 302 11.84 -14.76 20.16
CA GLU A 302 11.87 -16.08 19.51
C GLU A 302 13.22 -16.72 19.84
N GLY A 303 13.25 -17.42 20.98
CA GLY A 303 14.47 -17.98 21.56
C GLY A 303 14.32 -18.49 23.00
N ASP A 304 13.27 -18.10 23.74
CA ASP A 304 13.05 -18.59 25.11
C ASP A 304 12.06 -19.76 25.22
N ALA A 305 11.77 -20.43 24.10
CA ALA A 305 11.26 -21.80 24.12
C ALA A 305 12.46 -22.75 24.28
N SER A 306 13.04 -22.79 25.48
CA SER A 306 13.91 -23.89 25.90
C SER A 306 13.06 -25.13 26.23
N PRO A 307 13.60 -26.36 26.04
CA PRO A 307 12.87 -27.59 25.72
C PRO A 307 11.99 -28.16 26.84
#